data_AF-A0A6N9ATB5-F1
#
_entry.id   AF-A0A6N9ATB5-F1
#
_cell.length_a   1.000
_cell.length_b   1.000
_cell.length_c   1.000
_cell.angle_alpha   90.00
_cell.angle_beta   90.00
_cell.angle_gamma   90.00
#
_symmetry.space_group_name_H-M   'P 1'
#
loop_
_entity.id
_entity.type
_entity.pdbx_description
1 polymer ?
#
loop_
_entity_poly.entity_id
_entity_poly.type
_entity_poly.pdbx_seq_one_letter_code
_entity_poly.pdbx_strand_id
1 'polypeptide(L)'
;MPLYEFTLTDFLFPADLPNNKANFRFVVDLRFINHRSQFATEHAVMPSLDTFWECDTGRSGKPNYVRSAGEENVKFGEGSPDRCGRFEMKAIDDWDKLILLVRGKRIHSIQFKVFDVDRRDAWDKIKDFLGGIVEAVIGRIKGTIPENLPLYLPESLGAAADDLQSFLLKKIAGGDVILFRGSTTLGELTDGEKARLTVHGRGTGGTYLIGFDLTQRDG
;
A
#
# COMPACT_ATOMS: atom_id res chain seq x y z
N MET A 1 -1.89 20.07 -14.99
CA MET A 1 -2.17 18.62 -15.07
C MET A 1 -2.74 18.22 -13.74
N PRO A 2 -3.87 17.50 -13.71
CA PRO A 2 -4.53 17.16 -12.47
C PRO A 2 -3.61 16.33 -11.58
N LEU A 3 -3.68 16.61 -10.29
CA LEU A 3 -3.08 15.82 -9.24
C LEU A 3 -4.15 14.85 -8.74
N TYR A 4 -3.83 13.56 -8.75
CA TYR A 4 -4.67 12.52 -8.19
C TYR A 4 -4.13 12.09 -6.83
N GLU A 5 -5.01 12.05 -5.84
CA GLU A 5 -4.73 11.62 -4.48
C GLU A 5 -5.50 10.34 -4.17
N PHE A 6 -4.75 9.32 -3.72
CA PHE A 6 -5.29 8.02 -3.33
C PHE A 6 -5.11 7.84 -1.83
N THR A 7 -6.20 7.60 -1.11
CA THR A 7 -6.17 7.45 0.35
C THR A 7 -6.88 6.17 0.76
N LEU A 8 -6.22 5.34 1.57
CA LEU A 8 -6.80 4.12 2.11
C LEU A 8 -7.89 4.48 3.11
N THR A 9 -9.10 3.95 2.91
CA THR A 9 -10.26 4.26 3.76
C THR A 9 -10.85 3.05 4.45
N ASP A 10 -10.55 1.84 3.97
CA ASP A 10 -11.05 0.64 4.58
C ASP A 10 -10.18 -0.57 4.27
N PHE A 11 -10.12 -1.51 5.20
CA PHE A 11 -9.58 -2.82 4.95
C PHE A 11 -10.29 -3.89 5.78
N LEU A 12 -10.87 -4.86 5.08
CA LEU A 12 -11.47 -6.05 5.62
C LEU A 12 -10.65 -7.27 5.20
N PHE A 13 -10.42 -8.17 6.15
CA PHE A 13 -9.68 -9.40 5.95
C PHE A 13 -10.40 -10.59 6.59
N PRO A 14 -10.16 -11.82 6.15
CA PRO A 14 -10.81 -13.00 6.70
C PRO A 14 -10.47 -13.23 8.17
N ALA A 15 -11.45 -13.58 8.99
CA ALA A 15 -11.22 -13.93 10.40
C ALA A 15 -10.41 -15.24 10.56
N ASP A 16 -10.45 -16.12 9.56
CA ASP A 16 -9.81 -17.44 9.57
C ASP A 16 -8.35 -17.43 9.08
N LEU A 17 -7.72 -16.25 9.00
CA LEU A 17 -6.29 -16.16 8.70
C LEU A 17 -5.47 -16.95 9.73
N PRO A 18 -4.42 -17.68 9.31
CA PRO A 18 -3.61 -18.49 10.22
C PRO A 18 -3.19 -17.69 11.45
N ASN A 19 -3.53 -18.23 12.63
CA ASN A 19 -3.31 -17.64 13.95
C ASN A 19 -4.11 -16.38 14.31
N ASN A 20 -4.94 -15.81 13.44
CA ASN A 20 -5.64 -14.53 13.70
C ASN A 20 -4.65 -13.36 13.96
N LYS A 21 -3.42 -13.49 13.45
CA LYS A 21 -2.20 -12.72 13.76
C LYS A 21 -1.38 -12.46 12.50
N ALA A 22 -1.89 -11.64 11.60
CA ALA A 22 -1.17 -11.28 10.39
C ALA A 22 -0.49 -9.91 10.54
N ASN A 23 0.69 -9.80 9.93
CA ASN A 23 1.44 -8.55 9.82
C ASN A 23 1.27 -8.03 8.40
N PHE A 24 0.39 -7.06 8.22
CA PHE A 24 0.01 -6.60 6.90
C PHE A 24 0.98 -5.58 6.33
N ARG A 25 1.35 -5.81 5.06
CA ARG A 25 1.96 -4.81 4.19
C ARG A 25 1.27 -4.80 2.84
N PHE A 26 1.05 -3.60 2.33
CA PHE A 26 0.39 -3.38 1.05
C PHE A 26 1.44 -2.96 0.04
N VAL A 27 1.41 -3.54 -1.15
CA VAL A 27 2.07 -3.01 -2.33
C VAL A 27 0.98 -2.58 -3.29
N VAL A 28 1.02 -1.31 -3.69
CA VAL A 28 0.03 -0.70 -4.56
C VAL A 28 0.70 -0.27 -5.85
N ASP A 29 0.22 -0.81 -6.97
CA ASP A 29 0.68 -0.47 -8.31
C ASP A 29 -0.41 0.37 -9.01
N LEU A 30 -0.07 1.59 -9.39
CA LEU A 30 -1.00 2.53 -10.01
C LEU A 30 -0.59 2.78 -11.46
N ARG A 31 -1.42 2.34 -12.41
CA ARG A 31 -1.20 2.59 -13.84
C ARG A 31 -1.97 3.82 -14.29
N PHE A 32 -1.28 4.75 -14.95
CA PHE A 32 -1.83 6.04 -15.38
C PHE A 32 -1.25 6.48 -16.73
N ILE A 33 -1.85 7.50 -17.34
CA ILE A 33 -1.37 8.15 -18.56
C ILE A 33 -0.63 9.42 -18.16
N ASN A 34 0.65 9.53 -18.52
CA ASN A 34 1.49 10.67 -18.18
C ASN A 34 1.30 11.88 -19.14
N HIS A 35 2.08 12.93 -18.92
CA HIS A 35 2.06 14.15 -19.76
C HIS A 35 2.35 13.90 -21.25
N ARG A 36 3.10 12.85 -21.57
CA ARG A 36 3.45 12.43 -22.94
C ARG A 36 2.43 11.50 -23.58
N SER A 37 1.27 11.32 -22.95
CA SER A 37 0.25 10.35 -23.38
C SER A 37 0.74 8.90 -23.40
N GLN A 38 1.72 8.56 -22.57
CA GLN A 38 2.23 7.21 -22.43
C GLN A 38 1.76 6.58 -21.12
N PHE A 39 1.61 5.26 -21.10
CA PHE A 39 1.38 4.54 -19.85
C PHE A 39 2.62 4.61 -18.97
N ALA A 40 2.40 4.94 -17.71
CA ALA A 40 3.37 4.85 -16.64
C ALA A 40 2.75 4.12 -15.44
N THR A 41 3.62 3.63 -14.56
CA THR A 41 3.20 2.94 -13.33
C THR A 41 3.94 3.56 -12.16
N GLU A 42 3.20 3.99 -11.13
CA GLU A 42 3.76 4.34 -9.83
C GLU A 42 3.55 3.19 -8.84
N HIS A 43 4.43 3.11 -7.85
CA HIS A 43 4.43 2.07 -6.83
C HIS A 43 4.47 2.67 -5.42
N ALA A 44 3.58 2.20 -4.54
CA ALA A 44 3.63 2.51 -3.11
C ALA A 44 3.72 1.24 -2.26
N VAL A 45 4.37 1.37 -1.11
CA VAL A 45 4.41 0.34 -0.07
C VAL A 45 3.93 0.94 1.23
N MET A 46 2.87 0.36 1.80
CA MET A 46 2.25 0.87 3.02
C MET A 46 2.32 -0.16 4.15
N PRO A 47 2.55 0.27 5.40
CA PRO A 47 2.89 1.65 5.79
C PRO A 47 4.30 2.09 5.33
N SER A 48 5.27 1.18 5.30
CA SER A 48 6.59 1.42 4.69
C SER A 48 7.30 0.09 4.38
N LEU A 49 8.53 0.17 3.86
CA LEU A 49 9.38 -1.01 3.62
C LEU A 49 9.88 -1.66 4.92
N ASP A 50 10.07 -0.88 5.99
CA ASP A 50 10.65 -1.30 7.26
C ASP A 50 9.61 -1.56 8.37
N THR A 51 8.36 -1.14 8.19
CA THR A 51 7.26 -1.37 9.14
C THR A 51 6.10 -2.15 8.52
N PHE A 52 5.16 -2.58 9.36
CA PHE A 52 3.97 -3.35 9.00
C PHE A 52 2.86 -3.04 10.00
N TRP A 53 1.61 -3.27 9.61
CA TRP A 53 0.47 -3.18 10.52
C TRP A 53 0.19 -4.53 11.19
N GLU A 54 0.01 -4.54 12.50
CA GLU A 54 -0.19 -5.73 13.34
C GLU A 54 -1.69 -5.92 13.65
N CYS A 55 -2.14 -7.16 13.66
CA CYS A 55 -3.54 -7.52 13.95
C CYS A 55 -3.70 -8.63 15.01
N ASP A 56 -2.61 -9.09 15.62
CA ASP A 56 -2.63 -9.94 16.80
C ASP A 56 -3.31 -9.23 17.98
N THR A 57 -4.47 -9.73 18.40
CA THR A 57 -5.21 -9.19 19.55
C THR A 57 -4.42 -9.25 20.86
N GLY A 58 -3.48 -10.19 20.99
CA GLY A 58 -2.54 -10.28 22.12
C GLY A 58 -1.45 -9.19 22.11
N ARG A 59 -1.39 -8.38 21.04
CA ARG A 59 -0.43 -7.28 20.85
C ARG A 59 -1.13 -5.93 20.68
N SER A 60 -2.35 -5.79 21.16
CA SER A 60 -3.14 -4.55 21.10
C SER A 60 -2.45 -3.30 21.68
N GLY A 61 -1.45 -3.47 22.54
CA GLY A 61 -0.63 -2.38 23.07
C GLY A 61 0.56 -1.95 22.19
N LYS A 62 0.74 -2.52 20.98
CA LYS A 62 1.82 -2.14 20.07
C LYS A 62 1.43 -0.93 19.21
N PRO A 63 2.39 -0.05 18.86
CA PRO A 63 2.09 1.19 18.13
C PRO A 63 1.56 0.96 16.71
N ASN A 64 1.84 -0.20 16.12
CA ASN A 64 1.39 -0.58 14.80
C ASN A 64 0.16 -1.49 14.81
N TYR A 65 -0.50 -1.68 15.96
CA TYR A 65 -1.73 -2.46 16.06
C TYR A 65 -2.90 -1.69 15.45
N VAL A 66 -3.59 -2.30 14.49
CA VAL A 66 -4.66 -1.63 13.73
C VAL A 66 -5.97 -2.40 13.72
N ARG A 67 -6.10 -3.51 14.45
CA ARG A 67 -7.33 -4.32 14.39
C ARG A 67 -8.45 -3.72 15.23
N SER A 68 -9.64 -3.57 14.65
CA SER A 68 -10.84 -3.17 15.39
C SER A 68 -11.27 -4.25 16.39
N ALA A 69 -11.96 -3.85 17.46
CA ALA A 69 -12.34 -4.74 18.54
C ALA A 69 -13.38 -5.83 18.16
N GLY A 70 -13.99 -5.76 16.98
CA GLY A 70 -15.07 -6.64 16.56
C GLY A 70 -14.79 -7.37 15.24
N GLU A 71 -15.36 -8.56 15.12
CA GLU A 71 -15.54 -9.19 13.82
C GLU A 71 -16.86 -8.73 13.20
N GLU A 72 -16.84 -8.46 11.91
CA GLU A 72 -18.02 -8.07 11.14
C GLU A 72 -18.48 -9.23 10.27
N ASN A 73 -19.79 -9.45 10.19
CA ASN A 73 -20.38 -10.35 9.21
C ASN A 73 -20.68 -9.55 7.95
N VAL A 74 -19.88 -9.74 6.90
CA VAL A 74 -19.99 -8.98 5.66
C VAL A 74 -20.42 -9.88 4.53
N LYS A 75 -21.45 -9.45 3.78
CA LYS A 75 -21.97 -10.18 2.63
C LYS A 75 -21.51 -9.51 1.34
N PHE A 76 -20.56 -10.14 0.64
CA PHE A 76 -20.00 -9.61 -0.60
C PHE A 76 -20.74 -10.07 -1.88
N GLY A 77 -21.78 -10.91 -1.75
CA GLY A 77 -22.55 -11.45 -2.89
C GLY A 77 -23.70 -12.36 -2.47
N GLU A 78 -24.20 -13.21 -3.39
CA GLU A 78 -25.23 -14.22 -3.08
C GLU A 78 -24.59 -15.39 -2.32
N GLY A 79 -24.75 -15.39 -1.00
CA GLY A 79 -24.22 -16.43 -0.12
C GLY A 79 -24.42 -16.11 1.36
N SER A 80 -23.88 -16.97 2.22
CA SER A 80 -23.76 -16.71 3.66
C SER A 80 -22.78 -15.57 3.92
N PRO A 81 -22.98 -14.74 4.95
CA PRO A 81 -22.02 -13.72 5.35
C PRO A 81 -20.66 -14.34 5.69
N ASP A 82 -19.58 -13.70 5.24
CA ASP A 82 -18.22 -14.05 5.67
C ASP A 82 -17.92 -13.35 7.00
N ARG A 83 -17.23 -14.04 7.91
CA ARG A 83 -16.67 -13.42 9.12
C ARG A 83 -15.37 -12.73 8.76
N CYS A 84 -15.30 -11.43 9.02
CA CYS A 84 -14.16 -10.59 8.68
C CYS A 84 -13.63 -9.84 9.91
N GLY A 85 -12.31 -9.72 9.99
CA GLY A 85 -11.66 -8.66 10.77
C GLY A 85 -11.58 -7.37 9.96
N ARG A 86 -11.39 -6.25 10.65
CA ARG A 86 -11.30 -4.91 10.05
C ARG A 86 -10.17 -4.10 10.65
N PHE A 87 -9.59 -3.21 9.85
CA PHE A 87 -8.72 -2.18 10.36
C PHE A 87 -9.51 -1.06 11.06
N GLU A 88 -9.14 -0.74 12.29
CA GLU A 88 -9.46 0.52 12.92
C GLU A 88 -8.66 1.64 12.25
N MET A 89 -9.22 2.18 11.17
CA MET A 89 -8.56 3.22 10.36
C MET A 89 -8.18 4.46 11.18
N LYS A 90 -8.82 4.72 12.32
CA LYS A 90 -8.45 5.81 13.24
C LYS A 90 -7.12 5.60 13.96
N ALA A 91 -6.67 4.35 14.08
CA ALA A 91 -5.37 4.00 14.66
C ALA A 91 -4.22 4.14 13.66
N ILE A 92 -4.53 4.27 12.36
CA ILE A 92 -3.53 4.49 11.31
C ILE A 92 -3.27 5.99 11.20
N ASP A 93 -1.99 6.37 11.16
CA ASP A 93 -1.56 7.75 10.93
C ASP A 93 -2.02 8.25 9.55
N ASP A 94 -2.32 9.54 9.41
CA ASP A 94 -2.82 10.09 8.15
C ASP A 94 -1.78 10.02 7.02
N TRP A 95 -0.48 10.08 7.34
CA TRP A 95 0.59 9.86 6.35
C TRP A 95 0.63 8.42 5.87
N ASP A 96 0.38 7.45 6.76
CA ASP A 96 0.34 6.02 6.43
C ASP A 96 -0.93 5.64 5.64
N LYS A 97 -2.01 6.46 5.71
CA LYS A 97 -3.21 6.28 4.89
C LYS A 97 -3.04 6.82 3.46
N LEU A 98 -2.19 7.82 3.27
CA LEU A 98 -1.93 8.37 1.95
C LEU A 98 -1.18 7.34 1.11
N ILE A 99 -1.87 6.78 0.11
CA ILE A 99 -1.32 5.74 -0.73
C ILE A 99 -0.31 6.36 -1.69
N LEU A 100 -0.77 7.29 -2.53
CA LEU A 100 0.01 7.90 -3.61
C LEU A 100 -0.56 9.28 -3.98
N LEU A 101 0.35 10.15 -4.42
CA LEU A 101 0.06 11.39 -5.14
C LEU A 101 0.67 11.29 -6.54
N VAL A 102 -0.13 11.38 -7.60
CA VAL A 102 0.37 11.28 -8.97
C VAL A 102 -0.18 12.40 -9.86
N ARG A 103 0.69 13.02 -10.66
CA ARG A 103 0.25 13.93 -11.73
C ARG A 103 0.13 13.15 -13.03
N GLY A 104 -1.10 13.01 -13.52
CA GLY A 104 -1.43 12.26 -14.73
C GLY A 104 -2.44 13.00 -15.59
N LYS A 105 -2.58 12.62 -16.86
CA LYS A 105 -3.74 13.02 -17.68
C LYS A 105 -4.99 12.26 -17.28
N ARG A 106 -4.82 10.99 -16.90
CA ARG A 106 -5.89 10.07 -16.52
C ARG A 106 -5.31 8.90 -15.75
N ILE A 107 -6.07 8.36 -14.81
CA ILE A 107 -5.78 7.09 -14.16
C ILE A 107 -6.45 5.94 -14.92
N HIS A 108 -5.73 4.83 -15.11
CA HIS A 108 -6.24 3.65 -15.81
C HIS A 108 -6.71 2.57 -14.82
N SER A 109 -5.86 2.16 -13.89
CA SER A 109 -6.15 1.06 -12.97
C SER A 109 -5.24 1.07 -11.76
N ILE A 110 -5.72 0.51 -10.67
CA ILE A 110 -4.96 0.29 -9.45
C ILE A 110 -4.97 -1.19 -9.09
N GLN A 111 -3.82 -1.71 -8.67
CA GLN A 111 -3.65 -3.06 -8.18
C GLN A 111 -3.12 -3.03 -6.75
N PHE A 112 -3.75 -3.81 -5.88
CA PHE A 112 -3.30 -4.05 -4.52
C PHE A 112 -2.77 -5.46 -4.39
N LYS A 113 -1.66 -5.59 -3.66
CA LYS A 113 -1.13 -6.86 -3.15
C LYS A 113 -0.98 -6.72 -1.65
N VAL A 114 -1.60 -7.61 -0.89
CA VAL A 114 -1.51 -7.65 0.57
C VAL A 114 -0.65 -8.83 0.95
N PHE A 115 0.36 -8.57 1.78
CA PHE A 115 1.32 -9.55 2.25
C PHE A 115 1.17 -9.74 3.76
N ASP A 116 1.42 -10.96 4.21
CA ASP A 116 1.76 -11.30 5.59
C ASP A 116 3.28 -11.28 5.74
N VAL A 117 3.77 -10.41 6.61
CA VAL A 117 5.18 -10.13 6.81
C VAL A 117 5.69 -10.94 8.00
N ASP A 118 6.42 -12.02 7.74
CA ASP A 118 7.13 -12.77 8.77
C ASP A 118 8.61 -12.35 8.80
N ARG A 119 8.88 -11.21 9.46
CA ARG A 119 10.21 -10.61 9.45
C ARG A 119 10.72 -10.31 10.84
N ARG A 120 11.35 -11.31 11.44
CA ARG A 120 12.48 -11.04 12.34
C ARG A 120 13.82 -11.05 11.60
N ASP A 121 14.01 -11.90 10.59
CA ASP A 121 15.34 -12.13 10.00
C ASP A 121 15.58 -11.53 8.60
N ALA A 122 14.53 -11.21 7.84
CA ALA A 122 14.69 -10.83 6.43
C ALA A 122 15.14 -9.36 6.24
N TRP A 123 14.74 -8.45 7.13
CA TRP A 123 15.11 -7.05 7.03
C TRP A 123 16.58 -6.82 7.39
N ASP A 124 17.06 -7.51 8.41
CA ASP A 124 18.47 -7.49 8.79
C ASP A 124 19.34 -8.03 7.65
N LYS A 125 18.93 -9.12 6.98
CA LYS A 125 19.60 -9.62 5.76
C LYS A 125 19.56 -8.65 4.57
N ILE A 126 18.53 -7.81 4.45
CA ILE A 126 18.44 -6.79 3.39
C ILE A 126 19.39 -5.63 3.71
N LYS A 127 19.42 -5.17 4.96
CA LYS A 127 20.35 -4.15 5.46
C LYS A 127 21.80 -4.60 5.29
N ASP A 128 22.11 -5.83 5.69
CA ASP A 128 23.45 -6.41 5.57
C ASP A 128 23.91 -6.52 4.11
N PHE A 129 22.99 -6.79 3.18
CA PHE A 129 23.30 -6.94 1.75
C PHE A 129 23.42 -5.62 0.99
N LEU A 130 22.68 -4.58 1.39
CA LEU A 130 22.58 -3.32 0.63
C LEU A 130 23.24 -2.12 1.32
N GLY A 131 23.71 -2.27 2.56
CA GLY A 131 24.35 -1.19 3.33
C GLY A 131 23.45 0.04 3.49
N GLY A 132 24.06 1.22 3.71
CA GLY A 132 23.37 2.50 3.93
C GLY A 132 22.52 3.04 2.75
N ILE A 133 22.50 2.34 1.61
CA ILE A 133 21.71 2.73 0.43
C ILE A 133 20.20 2.58 0.71
N VAL A 134 19.82 1.59 1.55
CA VAL A 134 18.42 1.36 1.93
C VAL A 134 17.86 2.55 2.70
N GLU A 135 18.65 3.18 3.57
CA GLU A 135 18.24 4.36 4.34
C GLU A 135 17.97 5.57 3.43
N ALA A 136 18.78 5.75 2.38
CA ALA A 136 18.59 6.83 1.40
C ALA A 136 17.30 6.67 0.56
N VAL A 137 16.93 5.43 0.22
CA VAL A 137 15.68 5.14 -0.51
C VAL A 137 14.46 5.28 0.40
N ILE A 138 14.53 4.80 1.65
CA ILE A 138 13.46 4.97 2.64
C ILE A 138 13.23 6.46 2.96
N GLY A 139 14.31 7.24 3.05
CA GLY A 139 14.23 8.69 3.25
C GLY A 139 13.50 9.42 2.11
N ARG A 140 13.60 8.93 0.88
CA ARG A 140 12.85 9.45 -0.27
C ARG A 140 11.36 9.09 -0.25
N ILE A 141 11.01 7.90 0.24
CA ILE A 141 9.61 7.43 0.32
C ILE A 141 8.85 8.14 1.45
N LYS A 142 9.53 8.56 2.53
CA LYS A 142 8.92 9.25 3.69
C LYS A 142 8.65 10.76 3.50
N GLY A 143 8.78 11.30 2.29
CA GLY A 143 8.09 12.57 1.94
C GLY A 143 8.57 13.87 2.61
N THR A 144 9.81 13.98 3.07
CA THR A 144 10.44 15.28 3.34
C THR A 144 11.88 15.28 2.85
N ILE A 145 12.14 15.95 1.72
CA ILE A 145 13.50 16.35 1.36
C ILE A 145 13.77 17.64 2.14
N PRO A 146 14.68 17.67 3.13
CA PRO A 146 15.09 18.92 3.74
C PRO A 146 15.69 19.81 2.65
N GLU A 147 15.25 21.07 2.55
CA GLU A 147 15.71 22.06 1.56
C GLU A 147 17.23 22.34 1.61
N ASN A 148 17.94 21.81 2.61
CA ASN A 148 19.35 22.09 2.89
C ASN A 148 20.31 20.93 2.60
N LEU A 149 19.91 19.88 1.88
CA LEU A 149 20.86 18.87 1.39
C LEU A 149 21.47 19.34 0.04
N PRO A 150 22.80 19.53 -0.05
CA PRO A 150 23.45 19.87 -1.32
C PRO A 150 23.50 18.61 -2.19
N LEU A 151 22.41 18.30 -2.88
CA LEU A 151 22.30 17.11 -3.70
C LEU A 151 22.57 17.44 -5.17
N TYR A 152 23.87 17.48 -5.53
CA TYR A 152 24.26 17.09 -6.88
C TYR A 152 24.07 15.57 -6.99
N LEU A 153 22.89 15.12 -7.42
CA LEU A 153 22.73 13.75 -7.92
C LEU A 153 22.48 13.79 -9.43
N PRO A 154 23.26 13.03 -10.22
CA PRO A 154 23.10 12.99 -11.67
C PRO A 154 21.77 12.35 -12.08
N GLU A 155 21.17 12.85 -13.16
CA GLU A 155 19.90 12.40 -13.76
C GLU A 155 19.87 10.88 -14.09
N SER A 156 21.02 10.21 -14.10
CA SER A 156 21.17 8.77 -14.32
C SER A 156 20.61 7.88 -13.20
N LEU A 157 20.18 8.46 -12.08
CA LEU A 157 19.63 7.72 -10.93
C LEU A 157 18.12 7.45 -10.99
N GLY A 158 17.38 8.01 -11.96
CA GLY A 158 15.94 7.73 -12.09
C GLY A 158 15.67 6.24 -12.35
N ALA A 159 16.21 5.71 -13.45
CA ALA A 159 16.09 4.30 -13.80
C ALA A 159 16.74 3.37 -12.75
N ALA A 160 17.90 3.76 -12.19
CA ALA A 160 18.58 2.95 -11.17
C ALA A 160 17.82 2.91 -9.84
N ALA A 161 17.12 3.99 -9.47
CA ALA A 161 16.26 4.01 -8.28
C ALA A 161 14.98 3.18 -8.50
N ASP A 162 14.38 3.25 -9.69
CA ASP A 162 13.21 2.43 -10.06
C ASP A 162 13.57 0.94 -10.10
N ASP A 163 14.76 0.61 -10.63
CA ASP A 163 15.31 -0.76 -10.64
C ASP A 163 15.63 -1.25 -9.23
N LEU A 164 16.20 -0.39 -8.37
CA LEU A 164 16.48 -0.71 -6.98
C LEU A 164 15.20 -0.87 -6.16
N GLN A 165 14.21 -0.01 -6.36
CA GLN A 165 12.89 -0.12 -5.73
C GLN A 165 12.20 -1.40 -6.20
N SER A 166 12.23 -1.72 -7.49
CA SER A 166 11.72 -2.97 -8.05
C SER A 166 12.45 -4.20 -7.50
N PHE A 167 13.77 -4.12 -7.33
CA PHE A 167 14.59 -5.17 -6.73
C PHE A 167 14.26 -5.36 -5.24
N LEU A 168 14.14 -4.26 -4.49
CA LEU A 168 13.72 -4.27 -3.09
C LEU A 168 12.32 -4.87 -2.97
N LEU A 169 11.35 -4.44 -3.76
CA LEU A 169 10.00 -5.00 -3.81
C LEU A 169 9.99 -6.49 -4.12
N LYS A 170 10.79 -6.95 -5.09
CA LYS A 170 10.94 -8.38 -5.43
C LYS A 170 11.56 -9.17 -4.29
N LYS A 171 12.61 -8.65 -3.66
CA LYS A 171 13.31 -9.32 -2.54
C LYS A 171 12.42 -9.37 -1.30
N ILE A 172 11.65 -8.31 -1.06
CA ILE A 172 10.63 -8.21 -0.02
C ILE A 172 9.53 -9.26 -0.25
N ALA A 173 9.01 -9.33 -1.47
CA ALA A 173 8.02 -10.33 -1.86
C ALA A 173 8.54 -11.77 -1.85
N GLY A 174 9.86 -12.00 -1.82
CA GLY A 174 10.46 -13.34 -1.80
C GLY A 174 10.43 -14.03 -0.43
N GLY A 175 10.24 -13.29 0.66
CA GLY A 175 10.12 -13.83 2.02
C GLY A 175 8.73 -13.69 2.65
N ASP A 176 7.89 -12.80 2.12
CA ASP A 176 6.55 -12.53 2.64
C ASP A 176 5.50 -13.41 1.93
N VAL A 177 4.44 -13.81 2.63
CA VAL A 177 3.34 -14.60 2.04
C VAL A 177 2.30 -13.67 1.44
N ILE A 178 1.95 -13.85 0.16
CA ILE A 178 0.83 -13.09 -0.44
C ILE A 178 -0.48 -13.61 0.14
N LEU A 179 -1.22 -12.73 0.80
CA LEU A 179 -2.56 -13.00 1.32
C LEU A 179 -3.64 -12.68 0.29
N PHE A 180 -3.50 -11.57 -0.43
CA PHE A 180 -4.50 -11.11 -1.39
C PHE A 180 -3.88 -10.37 -2.55
N ARG A 181 -4.48 -10.51 -3.74
CA ARG A 181 -4.20 -9.69 -4.91
C ARG A 181 -5.51 -9.32 -5.58
N GLY A 182 -5.72 -8.03 -5.78
CA GLY A 182 -6.90 -7.51 -6.46
C GLY A 182 -6.56 -6.29 -7.29
N SER A 183 -7.43 -5.95 -8.23
CA SER A 183 -7.30 -4.73 -9.02
C SER A 183 -8.65 -4.22 -9.45
N THR A 184 -8.74 -2.93 -9.70
CA THR A 184 -9.90 -2.32 -10.34
C THR A 184 -9.45 -1.31 -11.39
N THR A 185 -10.27 -1.16 -12.43
CA THR A 185 -10.11 -0.10 -13.43
C THR A 185 -10.79 1.16 -12.94
N LEU A 186 -10.16 2.29 -13.22
CA LEU A 186 -10.60 3.59 -12.74
C LEU A 186 -11.27 4.35 -13.88
N GLY A 187 -12.48 4.83 -13.62
CA GLY A 187 -13.23 5.67 -14.54
C GLY A 187 -12.59 7.05 -14.71
N GLU A 188 -13.16 7.86 -15.59
CA GLU A 188 -12.82 9.28 -15.64
C GLU A 188 -13.48 9.99 -14.46
N LEU A 189 -12.71 10.84 -13.79
CA LEU A 189 -13.21 11.74 -12.76
C LEU A 189 -13.35 13.13 -13.35
N THR A 190 -14.38 13.83 -12.91
CA THR A 190 -14.50 15.26 -13.14
C THR A 190 -13.68 16.04 -12.12
N ASP A 191 -13.36 17.30 -12.43
CA ASP A 191 -12.57 18.13 -11.53
C ASP A 191 -13.27 18.37 -10.19
N GLY A 192 -12.49 18.33 -9.10
CA GLY A 192 -12.99 18.40 -7.73
C GLY A 192 -13.79 17.17 -7.27
N GLU A 193 -13.93 16.15 -8.12
CA GLU A 193 -14.69 14.95 -7.78
C GLU A 193 -13.87 14.02 -6.87
N LYS A 194 -14.57 13.47 -5.88
CA LYS A 194 -14.08 12.44 -4.99
C LYS A 194 -14.89 11.18 -5.22
N ALA A 195 -14.23 10.11 -5.65
CA ALA A 195 -14.85 8.79 -5.77
C ALA A 195 -14.35 7.86 -4.66
N ARG A 196 -15.29 7.22 -3.96
CA ARG A 196 -14.98 6.10 -3.08
C ARG A 196 -15.06 4.81 -3.87
N LEU A 197 -13.99 4.02 -3.82
CA LEU A 197 -13.80 2.84 -4.64
C LEU A 197 -13.43 1.65 -3.75
N THR A 198 -13.73 0.46 -4.23
CA THR A 198 -13.44 -0.78 -3.51
C THR A 198 -12.82 -1.81 -4.44
N VAL A 199 -11.77 -2.48 -3.96
CA VAL A 199 -11.27 -3.73 -4.55
C VAL A 199 -11.64 -4.86 -3.60
N HIS A 200 -12.36 -5.86 -4.07
CA HIS A 200 -12.71 -7.02 -3.27
C HIS A 200 -12.46 -8.31 -4.05
N GLY A 201 -12.25 -9.41 -3.33
CA GLY A 201 -12.02 -10.72 -3.94
C GLY A 201 -11.56 -11.76 -2.94
N ARG A 202 -11.43 -13.01 -3.40
CA ARG A 202 -10.93 -14.10 -2.57
C ARG A 202 -9.40 -14.09 -2.52
N GLY A 203 -8.85 -14.35 -1.35
CA GLY A 203 -7.45 -14.60 -1.10
C GLY A 203 -7.27 -15.73 -0.09
N THR A 204 -6.11 -15.77 0.55
CA THR A 204 -5.80 -16.73 1.61
C THR A 204 -6.77 -16.55 2.77
N GLY A 205 -7.44 -17.62 3.18
CA GLY A 205 -8.36 -17.63 4.32
C GLY A 205 -9.77 -17.10 4.04
N GLY A 206 -10.05 -16.47 2.88
CA GLY A 206 -11.40 -15.98 2.57
C GLY A 206 -11.44 -14.72 1.74
N THR A 207 -12.50 -13.92 1.92
CA THR A 207 -12.74 -12.68 1.18
C THR A 207 -12.04 -11.48 1.81
N TYR A 208 -11.43 -10.66 0.96
CA TYR A 208 -10.83 -9.37 1.31
C TYR A 208 -11.61 -8.24 0.66
N LEU A 209 -11.60 -7.08 1.31
CA LEU A 209 -12.03 -5.82 0.71
C LEU A 209 -11.06 -4.70 1.10
N ILE A 210 -10.67 -3.90 0.12
CA ILE A 210 -9.86 -2.70 0.28
C ILE A 210 -10.69 -1.53 -0.23
N GLY A 211 -11.00 -0.60 0.65
CA GLY A 211 -11.65 0.67 0.33
C GLY A 211 -10.61 1.77 0.19
N PHE A 212 -10.74 2.61 -0.83
CA PHE A 212 -9.89 3.78 -1.01
C PHE A 212 -10.68 4.92 -1.65
N ASP A 213 -10.28 6.14 -1.32
CA ASP A 213 -10.79 7.35 -1.95
C ASP A 213 -9.81 7.79 -3.03
N LEU A 214 -10.36 8.21 -4.17
CA LEU A 214 -9.64 8.89 -5.24
C LEU A 214 -10.19 10.30 -5.38
N THR A 215 -9.32 11.29 -5.21
CA THR A 215 -9.66 12.71 -5.38
C THR A 215 -8.84 13.30 -6.52
N GLN A 216 -9.51 13.97 -7.46
CA GLN A 216 -8.82 14.81 -8.45
C GLN A 216 -8.73 16.24 -7.91
N ARG A 217 -7.53 16.80 -7.86
CA ARG A 217 -7.27 18.19 -7.54
C ARG A 217 -6.69 18.90 -8.76
N ASP A 218 -7.32 19.98 -9.16
CA ASP A 218 -6.68 20.94 -10.05
C ASP A 218 -5.56 21.68 -9.31
N GLY A 219 -4.48 21.95 -10.04
CA GLY A 219 -3.33 22.67 -9.54
C GLY A 219 -2.30 22.84 -10.62
#